data_AF-A0A3D4PZ27-F1
#
_entry.id   AF-A0A3D4PZ27-F1
#
_cell.length_a   1.000
_cell.length_b   1.000
_cell.length_c   1.000
_cell.angle_alpha   90.00
_cell.angle_beta   90.00
_cell.angle_gamma   90.00
#
_symmetry.space_group_name_H-M   'P 1'
#
loop_
_entity.id
_entity.type
_entity.pdbx_description
1 polymer ?
#
loop_
_entity_poly.entity_id
_entity_poly.type
_entity_poly.pdbx_seq_one_letter_code
_entity_poly.pdbx_strand_id
1 'polypeptide(L)'
;MKDHPSIHIKQSQGIGADGTQEINIDNSIHNYPLVYKHLIKTHTGSITFDPNIMRDVIEIISSEFDGLEQRPADFGSVCIEKKNQLNNLNQSFYDQIIARDYEPYFFELDIFLKQRASEDLQGQVGKIVKSLNKKILAGSHAFESFEELLVSIESALLDSQYSALNDKEDSISLFLYYLYANCFIGRKTEEEMEC
;
A
#
# COMPACT_ATOMS: atom_id res chain seq x y z
N MET A 1 -8.20 9.23 45.17
CA MET A 1 -8.26 9.76 43.80
C MET A 1 -7.29 8.95 42.98
N LYS A 2 -7.76 8.21 41.97
CA LYS A 2 -6.89 7.51 41.02
C LYS A 2 -6.68 8.47 39.85
N ASP A 3 -5.43 8.81 39.56
CA ASP A 3 -5.09 9.58 38.36
C ASP A 3 -5.51 8.78 37.13
N HIS A 4 -6.37 9.38 36.31
CA HIS A 4 -6.72 8.86 35.00
C HIS A 4 -5.60 9.28 34.04
N PRO A 5 -5.00 8.35 33.27
CA PRO A 5 -4.04 8.73 32.24
C PRO A 5 -4.78 9.52 31.15
N SER A 6 -4.57 10.83 31.10
CA SER A 6 -5.03 11.70 30.03
C SER A 6 -3.91 11.87 28.99
N ILE A 7 -4.29 11.82 27.71
CA ILE A 7 -3.38 12.10 26.60
C ILE A 7 -3.69 13.49 26.07
N HIS A 8 -2.67 14.34 26.04
CA HIS A 8 -2.74 15.67 25.45
C HIS A 8 -2.10 15.65 24.06
N ILE A 9 -2.91 15.79 23.03
CA ILE A 9 -2.45 15.85 21.64
C ILE A 9 -2.43 17.32 21.21
N LYS A 10 -1.26 17.79 20.78
CA LYS A 10 -1.10 19.08 20.11
C LYS A 10 -0.97 18.85 18.62
N GLN A 11 -1.84 19.49 17.84
CA GLN A 11 -1.82 19.44 16.39
C GLN A 11 -1.35 20.79 15.85
N SER A 12 -0.37 20.77 14.95
CA SER A 12 -0.03 21.91 14.10
C SER A 12 -0.25 21.51 12.64
N GLN A 13 -1.35 21.94 12.04
CA GLN A 13 -1.58 21.76 10.60
C GLN A 13 -1.32 23.07 9.89
N GLY A 14 -0.17 23.18 9.19
CA GLY A 14 0.12 24.31 8.32
C GLY A 14 0.08 25.69 9.01
N ILE A 15 0.31 26.75 8.24
CA ILE A 15 0.49 28.11 8.77
C ILE A 15 -0.80 28.60 9.47
N GLY A 16 -0.81 28.56 10.81
CA GLY A 16 -1.69 29.37 11.66
C GLY A 16 -2.82 28.67 12.41
N ALA A 17 -2.94 27.34 12.38
CA ALA A 17 -3.98 26.62 13.14
C ALA A 17 -3.35 25.58 14.10
N ASP A 18 -3.26 25.95 15.38
CA ASP A 18 -2.91 25.03 16.47
C ASP A 18 -4.16 24.65 17.27
N GLY A 19 -4.43 23.35 17.36
CA GLY A 19 -5.52 22.78 18.18
C GLY A 19 -4.96 21.85 19.26
N THR A 20 -5.55 21.88 20.45
CA THR A 20 -5.23 20.91 21.52
C THR A 20 -6.45 20.07 21.83
N GLN A 21 -6.31 18.75 21.80
CA GLN A 21 -7.36 17.80 22.19
C GLN A 21 -6.89 16.96 23.37
N GLU A 22 -7.78 16.77 24.34
CA GLU A 22 -7.57 15.89 25.49
C GLU A 22 -8.52 14.69 25.37
N ILE A 23 -7.95 13.49 25.37
CA ILE A 23 -8.70 12.24 25.27
C ILE A 23 -8.55 11.48 26.60
N ASN A 24 -9.70 11.15 27.21
CA ASN A 24 -9.77 10.36 28.42
C ASN A 24 -9.97 8.89 28.06
N ILE A 25 -8.99 8.04 28.39
CA ILE A 25 -9.06 6.59 28.11
C ILE A 25 -9.70 5.90 29.32
N ASP A 26 -10.76 5.13 29.08
CA ASP A 26 -11.39 4.29 30.10
C ASP A 26 -10.54 3.04 30.39
N ASN A 27 -10.22 2.82 31.66
CA ASN A 27 -9.37 1.74 32.16
C ASN A 27 -10.04 0.34 32.12
N SER A 28 -11.28 0.25 31.62
CA SER A 28 -12.01 -1.02 31.51
C SER A 28 -11.51 -1.92 30.36
N ILE A 29 -10.70 -1.41 29.43
CA ILE A 29 -10.24 -2.14 28.24
C ILE A 29 -8.90 -2.83 28.51
N HIS A 30 -8.90 -4.16 28.65
CA HIS A 30 -7.72 -5.01 28.91
C HIS A 30 -6.71 -5.13 27.73
N ASN A 31 -6.75 -4.23 26.75
CA ASN A 31 -5.91 -4.30 25.54
C ASN A 31 -5.21 -2.96 25.24
N TYR A 32 -4.73 -2.32 26.30
CA TYR A 32 -4.09 -1.01 26.29
C TYR A 32 -3.05 -0.79 25.17
N PRO A 33 -2.13 -1.74 24.88
CA PRO A 33 -1.12 -1.53 23.84
C PRO A 33 -1.70 -1.47 22.41
N LEU A 34 -2.70 -2.30 22.11
CA LEU A 34 -3.32 -2.37 20.78
C LEU A 34 -4.23 -1.17 20.51
N VAL A 35 -5.01 -0.76 21.52
CA VAL A 35 -5.84 0.45 21.44
C VAL A 35 -4.97 1.69 21.27
N TYR A 36 -3.84 1.77 21.98
CA TYR A 36 -2.89 2.88 21.85
C TYR A 36 -2.25 2.94 20.44
N LYS A 37 -1.87 1.79 19.88
CA LYS A 37 -1.33 1.69 18.52
C LYS A 37 -2.36 2.12 17.46
N HIS A 38 -3.61 1.69 17.61
CA HIS A 38 -4.70 2.05 16.69
C HIS A 38 -5.04 3.54 16.78
N LEU A 39 -5.12 4.11 17.98
CA LEU A 39 -5.44 5.54 18.17
C LEU A 39 -4.35 6.47 17.64
N ILE A 40 -3.07 6.10 17.77
CA ILE A 40 -1.97 6.87 17.16
C ILE A 40 -2.04 6.81 15.63
N LYS A 41 -2.30 5.63 15.04
CA LYS A 41 -2.53 5.47 13.59
C LYS A 41 -3.70 6.32 13.07
N THR A 42 -4.70 6.59 13.91
CA THR A 42 -5.88 7.37 13.49
C THR A 42 -5.64 8.89 13.47
N HIS A 43 -4.59 9.41 14.14
CA HIS A 43 -4.43 10.85 14.40
C HIS A 43 -3.24 11.53 13.71
N THR A 44 -2.25 10.78 13.28
CA THR A 44 -1.28 11.17 12.23
C THR A 44 -1.67 10.38 11.00
N GLY A 45 -1.81 10.98 9.81
CA GLY A 45 -2.20 10.25 8.59
C GLY A 45 -1.56 8.86 8.55
N SER A 46 -2.39 7.82 8.50
CA SER A 46 -2.10 6.46 9.00
C SER A 46 -0.93 5.74 8.31
N ILE A 47 -0.33 6.35 7.30
CA ILE A 47 0.78 5.82 6.50
C ILE A 47 1.96 6.77 6.69
N THR A 48 3.08 6.24 7.18
CA THR A 48 4.37 6.93 7.10
C THR A 48 5.22 6.11 6.16
N PHE A 49 5.65 6.69 5.04
CA PHE A 49 6.58 6.03 4.15
C PHE A 49 7.93 5.84 4.85
N ASP A 50 8.31 4.59 5.08
CA ASP A 50 9.62 4.22 5.60
C ASP A 50 10.37 3.41 4.52
N PRO A 51 11.45 3.96 3.94
CA PRO A 51 12.25 3.28 2.92
C PRO A 51 12.79 1.91 3.35
N ASN A 52 13.09 1.70 4.64
CA ASN A 52 13.60 0.42 5.14
C ASN A 52 12.46 -0.60 5.23
N ILE A 53 11.30 -0.19 5.75
CA ILE A 53 10.11 -1.07 5.78
C ILE A 53 9.70 -1.44 4.36
N MET A 54 9.69 -0.47 3.43
CA MET A 54 9.35 -0.71 2.04
C MET A 54 10.35 -1.66 1.37
N ARG A 55 11.65 -1.52 1.65
CA ARG A 55 12.67 -2.47 1.20
C ARG A 55 12.38 -3.88 1.69
N ASP A 56 12.17 -4.04 3.00
CA ASP A 56 11.88 -5.34 3.60
C ASP A 56 10.65 -5.98 2.96
N VAL A 57 9.59 -5.21 2.74
CA VAL A 57 8.36 -5.67 2.06
C VAL A 57 8.68 -6.19 0.66
N ILE A 58 9.41 -5.43 -0.16
CA ILE A 58 9.77 -5.85 -1.52
C ILE A 58 10.66 -7.11 -1.49
N GLU A 59 11.67 -7.16 -0.63
CA GLU A 59 12.57 -8.30 -0.52
C GLU A 59 11.82 -9.58 -0.12
N ILE A 60 10.98 -9.50 0.92
CA ILE A 60 10.16 -10.62 1.41
C ILE A 60 9.20 -11.11 0.33
N ILE A 61 8.43 -10.21 -0.30
CA ILE A 61 7.48 -10.59 -1.36
C ILE A 61 8.22 -11.21 -2.55
N SER A 62 9.37 -10.65 -2.94
CA SER A 62 10.14 -11.15 -4.08
C SER A 62 10.72 -12.55 -3.85
N SER A 63 11.05 -12.91 -2.60
CA SER A 63 11.58 -14.24 -2.25
C SER A 63 10.57 -15.38 -2.46
N GLU A 64 9.27 -15.06 -2.50
CA GLU A 64 8.20 -16.03 -2.79
C GLU A 64 8.11 -16.37 -4.29
N PHE A 65 8.84 -15.66 -5.16
CA PHE A 65 8.72 -15.79 -6.60
C PHE A 65 10.03 -16.25 -7.26
N ASP A 66 10.04 -17.53 -7.66
CA ASP A 66 11.08 -18.09 -8.52
C ASP A 66 10.89 -17.60 -9.97
N GLY A 67 11.80 -16.74 -10.45
CA GLY A 67 11.75 -16.26 -11.82
C GLY A 67 12.95 -15.43 -12.24
N LEU A 68 13.36 -15.61 -13.51
CA LEU A 68 14.39 -14.78 -14.14
C LEU A 68 13.88 -13.34 -14.37
N GLU A 69 14.79 -12.41 -14.10
CA GLU A 69 14.66 -10.96 -14.12
C GLU A 69 14.12 -10.41 -15.44
N GLN A 70 13.19 -9.47 -15.33
CA GLN A 70 13.02 -8.38 -16.29
C GLN A 70 12.77 -7.14 -15.47
N ARG A 71 13.40 -6.01 -15.81
CA ARG A 71 12.97 -4.71 -15.28
C ARG A 71 11.46 -4.59 -15.54
N PRO A 72 10.67 -4.00 -14.62
CA PRO A 72 9.33 -3.58 -14.98
C PRO A 72 9.47 -2.76 -16.26
N ALA A 73 8.89 -3.23 -17.37
CA ALA A 73 8.97 -2.44 -18.58
C ALA A 73 8.24 -1.11 -18.32
N ASP A 74 8.75 -0.04 -18.91
CA ASP A 74 8.11 1.27 -18.81
C ASP A 74 6.82 1.18 -19.63
N PHE A 75 5.70 0.91 -18.96
CA PHE A 75 4.42 0.73 -19.61
C PHE A 75 3.73 2.08 -19.65
N GLY A 76 3.31 2.52 -20.84
CA GLY A 76 2.57 3.76 -21.02
C GLY A 76 1.41 3.88 -20.02
N SER A 77 1.13 5.09 -19.54
CA SER A 77 0.02 5.32 -18.61
C SER A 77 -1.27 5.56 -19.37
N VAL A 78 -2.32 4.84 -18.98
CA VAL A 78 -3.71 5.15 -19.35
C VAL A 78 -4.32 5.99 -18.23
N CYS A 79 -5.28 6.87 -18.55
CA CYS A 79 -6.00 7.59 -17.51
C CYS A 79 -6.66 6.63 -16.52
N ILE A 80 -6.64 7.00 -15.24
CA ILE A 80 -7.04 6.09 -14.18
C ILE A 80 -8.49 5.64 -14.32
N GLU A 81 -9.37 6.48 -14.86
CA GLU A 81 -10.78 6.17 -15.07
C GLU A 81 -10.97 5.03 -16.09
N LYS A 82 -10.22 5.08 -17.20
CA LYS A 82 -10.27 4.03 -18.23
C LYS A 82 -9.64 2.74 -17.71
N LYS A 83 -8.58 2.84 -16.90
CA LYS A 83 -7.97 1.69 -16.22
C LYS A 83 -8.93 1.04 -15.20
N ASN A 84 -9.61 1.83 -14.40
CA ASN A 84 -10.58 1.38 -13.40
C ASN A 84 -11.72 0.63 -14.08
N GLN A 85 -12.27 1.20 -15.16
CA GLN A 85 -13.30 0.53 -15.98
C GLN A 85 -12.81 -0.81 -16.54
N LEU A 86 -11.60 -0.85 -17.11
CA LEU A 86 -11.03 -2.06 -17.71
C LEU A 86 -10.83 -3.19 -16.71
N ASN A 87 -10.42 -2.83 -15.49
CA ASN A 87 -10.13 -3.77 -14.42
C ASN A 87 -11.35 -4.10 -13.55
N ASN A 88 -12.46 -3.39 -13.72
CA ASN A 88 -13.60 -3.41 -12.81
C ASN A 88 -13.21 -3.01 -11.37
N LEU A 89 -12.40 -1.95 -11.25
CA LEU A 89 -12.13 -1.29 -9.97
C LEU A 89 -13.16 -0.17 -9.78
N ASN A 90 -13.81 -0.13 -8.63
CA ASN A 90 -14.77 0.92 -8.33
C ASN A 90 -14.07 2.30 -8.27
N GLN A 91 -14.52 3.26 -9.08
CA GLN A 91 -13.93 4.61 -9.10
C GLN A 91 -13.95 5.27 -7.71
N SER A 92 -15.03 5.07 -6.94
CA SER A 92 -15.14 5.59 -5.58
C SER A 92 -14.14 4.95 -4.62
N PHE A 93 -13.75 3.69 -4.85
CA PHE A 93 -12.69 3.06 -4.08
C PHE A 93 -11.35 3.72 -4.38
N TYR A 94 -11.06 3.97 -5.67
CA TYR A 94 -9.86 4.72 -6.06
C TYR A 94 -9.83 6.10 -5.39
N ASP A 95 -10.88 6.91 -5.57
CA ASP A 95 -10.89 8.30 -5.13
C ASP A 95 -10.84 8.42 -3.60
N GLN A 96 -11.58 7.58 -2.88
CA GLN A 96 -11.72 7.71 -1.43
C GLN A 96 -10.62 6.99 -0.64
N ILE A 97 -9.98 5.97 -1.21
CA ILE A 97 -8.96 5.17 -0.52
C ILE A 97 -7.61 5.42 -1.17
N ILE A 98 -7.44 5.02 -2.44
CA ILE A 98 -6.13 5.07 -3.11
C ILE A 98 -5.63 6.51 -3.24
N ALA A 99 -6.41 7.38 -3.88
CA ALA A 99 -6.02 8.76 -4.16
C ALA A 99 -5.88 9.59 -2.87
N ARG A 100 -6.81 9.41 -1.92
CA ARG A 100 -6.81 10.17 -0.67
C ARG A 100 -5.70 9.73 0.29
N ASP A 101 -5.55 8.43 0.49
CA ASP A 101 -4.73 7.91 1.59
C ASP A 101 -3.33 7.47 1.13
N TYR A 102 -3.14 7.05 -0.13
CA TYR A 102 -1.89 6.42 -0.59
C TYR A 102 -1.14 7.21 -1.66
N GLU A 103 -1.85 7.80 -2.62
CA GLU A 103 -1.24 8.56 -3.73
C GLU A 103 -0.27 9.68 -3.29
N PRO A 104 -0.48 10.38 -2.15
CA PRO A 104 0.50 11.35 -1.64
C PRO A 104 1.92 10.78 -1.43
N TYR A 105 2.07 9.46 -1.24
CA TYR A 105 3.34 8.79 -1.00
C TYR A 105 3.94 8.14 -2.26
N PHE A 106 3.23 8.13 -3.39
CA PHE A 106 3.72 7.51 -4.63
C PHE A 106 5.00 8.16 -5.15
N PHE A 107 5.13 9.48 -4.98
CA PHE A 107 6.34 10.19 -5.38
C PHE A 107 7.57 9.77 -4.56
N GLU A 108 7.42 9.58 -3.25
CA GLU A 108 8.50 9.12 -2.37
C GLU A 108 8.91 7.68 -2.71
N LEU A 109 7.93 6.82 -2.98
CA LEU A 109 8.16 5.46 -3.44
C LEU A 109 8.89 5.41 -4.79
N ASP A 110 8.49 6.24 -5.77
CA ASP A 110 9.16 6.33 -7.07
C ASP A 110 10.63 6.78 -6.93
N ILE A 111 10.89 7.81 -6.12
CA ILE A 111 12.27 8.25 -5.79
C ILE A 111 13.06 7.11 -5.18
N PHE A 112 12.51 6.43 -4.18
CA PHE A 112 13.16 5.32 -3.50
C PHE A 112 13.54 4.20 -4.48
N LEU A 113 12.59 3.77 -5.33
CA LEU A 113 12.81 2.73 -6.33
C LEU A 113 13.88 3.15 -7.37
N LYS A 114 13.90 4.41 -7.77
CA LYS A 114 14.91 4.96 -8.71
C LYS A 114 16.29 5.05 -8.07
N GLN A 115 16.39 5.54 -6.84
CA GLN A 115 17.66 5.70 -6.12
C GLN A 115 18.31 4.34 -5.77
N ARG A 116 17.48 3.32 -5.51
CA ARG A 116 17.93 1.96 -5.17
C ARG A 116 18.03 1.03 -6.38
N ALA A 117 17.91 1.56 -7.60
CA ALA A 117 17.97 0.76 -8.83
C ALA A 117 19.28 -0.01 -9.01
N SER A 118 20.38 0.42 -8.38
CA SER A 118 21.66 -0.29 -8.38
C SER A 118 21.74 -1.49 -7.43
N GLU A 119 20.76 -1.65 -6.53
CA GLU A 119 20.77 -2.68 -5.47
C GLU A 119 19.89 -3.90 -5.82
N ASP A 120 19.67 -4.18 -7.10
CA ASP A 120 18.75 -5.21 -7.64
C ASP A 120 17.27 -5.07 -7.21
N LEU A 121 16.91 -3.98 -6.52
CA LEU A 121 15.53 -3.73 -6.09
C LEU A 121 14.55 -3.68 -7.29
N GLN A 122 15.01 -3.17 -8.43
CA GLN A 122 14.22 -3.16 -9.68
C GLN A 122 13.98 -4.57 -10.22
N GLY A 123 14.96 -5.48 -10.09
CA GLY A 123 14.80 -6.89 -10.46
C GLY A 123 13.77 -7.58 -9.57
N GLN A 124 13.78 -7.28 -8.26
CA GLN A 124 12.80 -7.77 -7.30
C GLN A 124 11.39 -7.28 -7.61
N VAL A 125 11.21 -5.96 -7.84
CA VAL A 125 9.91 -5.41 -8.25
C VAL A 125 9.44 -6.06 -9.55
N GLY A 126 10.32 -6.28 -10.52
CA GLY A 126 10.01 -6.98 -11.77
C GLY A 126 9.48 -8.40 -11.56
N LYS A 127 10.08 -9.18 -10.65
CA LYS A 127 9.60 -10.53 -10.27
C LYS A 127 8.19 -10.47 -9.68
N ILE A 128 7.95 -9.50 -8.79
CA ILE A 128 6.65 -9.28 -8.15
C ILE A 128 5.60 -8.95 -9.21
N VAL A 129 5.87 -7.95 -10.06
CA VAL A 129 4.95 -7.51 -11.13
C VAL A 129 4.58 -8.67 -12.06
N LYS A 130 5.57 -9.45 -12.50
CA LYS A 130 5.33 -10.62 -13.37
C LYS A 130 4.47 -11.68 -12.69
N SER A 131 4.76 -11.99 -11.44
CA SER A 131 4.02 -12.99 -10.67
C SER A 131 2.59 -12.52 -10.39
N LEU A 132 2.41 -11.27 -9.95
CA LEU A 132 1.10 -10.67 -9.73
C LEU A 132 0.27 -10.67 -11.00
N ASN A 133 0.80 -10.23 -12.14
CA ASN A 133 0.05 -10.26 -13.40
C ASN A 133 -0.36 -11.67 -13.81
N LYS A 134 0.51 -12.68 -13.62
CA LYS A 134 0.15 -14.09 -13.87
C LYS A 134 -1.02 -14.52 -12.98
N LYS A 135 -0.98 -14.20 -11.69
CA LYS A 135 -2.04 -14.53 -10.73
C LYS A 135 -3.35 -13.77 -11.02
N ILE A 136 -3.26 -12.48 -11.31
CA ILE A 136 -4.40 -11.62 -11.69
C ILE A 136 -5.06 -12.17 -12.94
N LEU A 137 -4.30 -12.49 -13.99
CA LEU A 137 -4.86 -13.07 -15.22
C LEU A 137 -5.53 -14.43 -14.99
N ALA A 138 -4.89 -15.32 -14.21
CA ALA A 138 -5.43 -16.64 -13.93
C ALA A 138 -6.67 -16.61 -12.99
N GLY A 139 -6.69 -15.66 -12.04
CA GLY A 139 -7.68 -15.58 -10.98
C GLY A 139 -8.76 -14.52 -11.17
N SER A 140 -8.66 -13.62 -12.16
CA SER A 140 -9.56 -12.45 -12.28
C SER A 140 -11.05 -12.81 -12.44
N HIS A 141 -11.37 -14.03 -12.89
CA HIS A 141 -12.75 -14.50 -12.98
C HIS A 141 -13.35 -14.98 -11.65
N ALA A 142 -12.52 -15.13 -10.60
CA ALA A 142 -12.94 -15.59 -9.28
C ALA A 142 -13.38 -14.45 -8.35
N PHE A 143 -13.20 -13.20 -8.76
CA PHE A 143 -13.51 -12.01 -7.97
C PHE A 143 -14.54 -11.15 -8.68
N GLU A 144 -15.45 -10.53 -7.92
CA GLU A 144 -16.48 -9.66 -8.48
C GLU A 144 -15.92 -8.30 -8.86
N SER A 145 -14.86 -7.84 -8.18
CA SER A 145 -14.25 -6.52 -8.36
C SER A 145 -12.73 -6.57 -8.22
N PHE A 146 -12.05 -5.56 -8.74
CA PHE A 146 -10.58 -5.49 -8.64
C PHE A 146 -10.12 -5.13 -7.22
N GLU A 147 -10.90 -4.33 -6.49
CA GLU A 147 -10.60 -4.04 -5.08
C GLU A 147 -10.61 -5.30 -4.21
N GLU A 148 -11.53 -6.23 -4.46
CA GLU A 148 -11.57 -7.53 -3.78
C GLU A 148 -10.31 -8.37 -4.09
N LEU A 149 -9.88 -8.36 -5.35
CA LEU A 149 -8.64 -9.01 -5.77
C LEU A 149 -7.41 -8.39 -5.08
N LEU A 150 -7.32 -7.07 -4.99
CA LEU A 150 -6.21 -6.38 -4.31
C LEU A 150 -6.16 -6.74 -2.82
N VAL A 151 -7.30 -6.72 -2.13
CA VAL A 151 -7.40 -7.11 -0.71
C VAL A 151 -7.06 -8.59 -0.52
N SER A 152 -7.47 -9.46 -1.45
CA SER A 152 -7.12 -10.89 -1.42
C SER A 152 -5.61 -11.12 -1.60
N ILE A 153 -4.96 -10.36 -2.49
CA ILE A 153 -3.50 -10.41 -2.67
C ILE A 153 -2.79 -9.96 -1.39
N GLU A 154 -3.20 -8.83 -0.81
CA GLU A 154 -2.67 -8.34 0.46
C GLU A 154 -2.80 -9.39 1.57
N SER A 155 -3.99 -9.95 1.77
CA SER A 155 -4.26 -10.98 2.77
C SER A 155 -3.39 -12.21 2.55
N ALA A 156 -3.24 -12.66 1.30
CA ALA A 156 -2.40 -13.81 0.98
C ALA A 156 -0.91 -13.57 1.26
N LEU A 157 -0.41 -12.35 1.05
CA LEU A 157 0.97 -11.97 1.37
C LEU A 157 1.20 -11.90 2.88
N LEU A 158 0.24 -11.35 3.62
CA LEU A 158 0.28 -11.32 5.10
C LEU A 158 0.24 -12.73 5.68
N ASP A 159 -0.62 -13.61 5.16
CA ASP A 159 -0.75 -14.98 5.63
C ASP A 159 0.51 -15.81 5.34
N SER A 160 1.12 -15.65 4.16
CA SER A 160 2.30 -16.44 3.79
C SER A 160 3.53 -16.08 4.61
N GLN A 161 3.66 -14.82 5.06
CA GLN A 161 4.83 -14.31 5.74
C GLN A 161 4.48 -13.54 7.04
N TYR A 162 3.47 -14.03 7.76
CA TYR A 162 2.91 -13.35 8.93
C TYR A 162 3.96 -12.89 9.94
N SER A 163 4.96 -13.71 10.26
CA SER A 163 6.01 -13.36 11.23
C SER A 163 6.91 -12.18 10.77
N ALA A 164 7.05 -11.98 9.46
CA ALA A 164 7.90 -10.95 8.88
C ALA A 164 7.13 -9.71 8.39
N LEU A 165 5.84 -9.87 8.07
CA LEU A 165 4.97 -8.84 7.50
C LEU A 165 3.84 -8.35 8.42
N ASN A 166 3.64 -8.95 9.60
CA ASN A 166 2.69 -8.45 10.58
C ASN A 166 2.97 -6.97 10.90
N ASP A 167 1.92 -6.15 10.97
CA ASP A 167 1.96 -4.70 11.14
C ASP A 167 2.52 -3.89 9.96
N LYS A 168 2.72 -4.50 8.78
CA LYS A 168 3.16 -3.85 7.54
C LYS A 168 2.06 -3.76 6.48
N GLU A 169 0.79 -3.94 6.87
CA GLU A 169 -0.38 -3.92 5.99
C GLU A 169 -0.38 -2.65 5.12
N ASP A 170 -0.30 -1.50 5.77
CA ASP A 170 -0.28 -0.17 5.12
C ASP A 170 0.85 -0.04 4.06
N SER A 171 2.01 -0.67 4.31
CA SER A 171 3.14 -0.65 3.36
C SER A 171 2.92 -1.59 2.18
N ILE A 172 2.27 -2.73 2.41
CA ILE A 172 1.89 -3.67 1.34
C ILE A 172 0.81 -3.04 0.47
N SER A 173 -0.23 -2.44 1.07
CA SER A 173 -1.29 -1.75 0.34
C SER A 173 -0.71 -0.57 -0.46
N LEU A 174 0.16 0.24 0.15
CA LEU A 174 0.87 1.32 -0.55
C LEU A 174 1.61 0.81 -1.79
N PHE A 175 2.36 -0.28 -1.65
CA PHE A 175 3.10 -0.87 -2.75
C PHE A 175 2.17 -1.42 -3.85
N LEU A 176 1.11 -2.16 -3.49
CA LEU A 176 0.14 -2.70 -4.44
C LEU A 176 -0.62 -1.60 -5.20
N TYR A 177 -1.08 -0.56 -4.50
CA TYR A 177 -1.80 0.55 -5.12
C TYR A 177 -0.88 1.39 -6.00
N TYR A 178 0.39 1.57 -5.62
CA TYR A 178 1.40 2.15 -6.49
C TYR A 178 1.57 1.34 -7.77
N LEU A 179 1.67 0.01 -7.67
CA LEU A 179 1.79 -0.86 -8.84
C LEU A 179 0.56 -0.77 -9.75
N TYR A 180 -0.62 -0.65 -9.16
CA TYR A 180 -1.85 -0.46 -9.92
C TYR A 180 -1.89 0.91 -10.60
N ALA A 181 -1.76 2.01 -9.87
CA ALA A 181 -1.84 3.36 -10.42
C ALA A 181 -0.82 3.61 -11.54
N ASN A 182 0.39 3.05 -11.41
CA ASN A 182 1.46 3.16 -12.41
C ASN A 182 1.41 2.09 -13.51
N CYS A 183 0.28 1.40 -13.69
CA CYS A 183 0.10 0.46 -14.80
C CYS A 183 1.06 -0.75 -14.82
N PHE A 184 1.70 -1.05 -13.69
CA PHE A 184 2.52 -2.25 -13.56
C PHE A 184 1.67 -3.52 -13.43
N ILE A 185 0.52 -3.45 -12.75
CA ILE A 185 -0.41 -4.58 -12.61
C ILE A 185 -1.83 -4.29 -13.15
N GLY A 186 -2.54 -5.35 -13.51
CA GLY A 186 -3.91 -5.30 -14.02
C GLY A 186 -4.00 -5.54 -15.52
N ARG A 187 -5.24 -5.62 -16.03
CA ARG A 187 -5.54 -5.63 -17.47
C ARG A 187 -5.09 -4.33 -18.11
N LYS A 188 -4.68 -4.46 -19.36
CA LYS A 188 -4.10 -3.41 -20.19
C LYS A 188 -4.85 -3.22 -21.50
N THR A 189 -4.87 -2.02 -22.05
CA THR A 189 -5.37 -1.70 -23.39
C THR A 189 -4.31 -2.05 -24.45
N GLU A 190 -4.72 -2.14 -25.72
CA GLU A 190 -3.80 -2.33 -26.86
C GLU A 190 -2.73 -1.21 -26.92
N GLU A 191 -3.07 0.00 -26.47
CA GLU A 191 -2.15 1.15 -26.35
C GLU A 191 -0.97 0.88 -25.38
N GLU A 192 -1.15 0.01 -24.38
CA GLU A 192 -0.12 -0.39 -23.41
C GLU A 192 0.73 -1.58 -23.90
N MET A 193 0.33 -2.27 -24.97
CA MET A 193 1.01 -3.46 -25.51
C MET A 193 2.00 -3.16 -26.65
N GLU A 194 1.91 -1.98 -27.26
CA GLU A 194 2.68 -1.61 -28.46
C GLU A 194 3.88 -0.65 -28.18
N CYS A 195 4.34 -0.51 -26.94
CA CYS A 195 5.48 0.36 -26.59
C CYS A 195 6.60 -0.39 -25.86
#